data_AF-A0A2V9JLW8-F1
#
_entry.id   AF-A0A2V9JLW8-F1
#
_cell.length_a   1.000
_cell.length_b   1.000
_cell.length_c   1.000
_cell.angle_alpha   90.00
_cell.angle_beta   90.00
_cell.angle_gamma   90.00
#
_symmetry.space_group_name_H-M   'P 1'
#
loop_
_entity.id
_entity.type
_entity.pdbx_description
1 polymer ?
#
loop_
_entity_poly.entity_id
_entity_poly.type
_entity_poly.pdbx_seq_one_letter_code
_entity_poly.pdbx_strand_id
1 'polypeptide(L)'
;AVPALGHAGSVGLFVAVFCVILTMYGGGFATIPAYLSDLFRTRFVSAIHGRLLTAWSTAGVLGPVLVNYVREYQLARGVASAEAYNFTMYILAALLLVGFACNLAVRPVAEKYFTTGAA
;
A
#
# COMPACT_ATOMS: atom_id res chain seq x y z
N ALA A 1 11.19 -14.56 -2.12
CA ALA A 1 10.50 -15.60 -1.31
C ALA A 1 9.41 -16.33 -2.10
N VAL A 2 8.51 -15.64 -2.80
CA VAL A 2 7.41 -16.26 -3.58
C VAL A 2 7.87 -17.14 -4.78
N PRO A 3 8.93 -16.80 -5.54
CA PRO A 3 9.30 -17.60 -6.73
C PRO A 3 9.88 -18.99 -6.39
N ALA A 4 10.54 -19.13 -5.24
CA ALA A 4 11.19 -20.39 -4.83
C ALA A 4 10.19 -21.46 -4.37
N LEU A 5 9.00 -21.05 -3.89
CA LEU A 5 7.96 -21.95 -3.39
C LEU A 5 7.02 -22.47 -4.49
N GLY A 6 6.92 -21.78 -5.62
CA GLY A 6 6.17 -22.25 -6.80
C GLY A 6 6.82 -23.46 -7.49
N HIS A 7 8.15 -23.60 -7.38
CA HIS A 7 8.89 -24.73 -7.96
C HIS A 7 8.89 -25.99 -7.07
N ALA A 8 8.42 -25.89 -5.81
CA ALA A 8 8.46 -27.01 -4.85
C ALA A 8 7.23 -27.93 -4.87
N GLY A 9 6.22 -27.67 -5.72
CA GLY A 9 5.04 -28.53 -5.85
C GLY A 9 4.08 -28.55 -4.65
N SER A 10 4.30 -27.75 -3.61
CA SER A 10 3.45 -27.70 -2.41
C SER A 10 2.50 -26.50 -2.46
N VAL A 11 1.37 -26.69 -3.13
CA VAL A 11 0.25 -25.73 -3.19
C VAL A 11 -0.18 -25.27 -1.80
N GLY A 12 -0.11 -26.14 -0.79
CA GLY A 12 -0.47 -25.82 0.59
C GLY A 12 0.37 -24.71 1.22
N LEU A 13 1.68 -24.69 0.96
CA LEU A 13 2.59 -23.67 1.53
C LEU A 13 2.39 -22.33 0.81
N PHE A 14 2.15 -22.35 -0.49
CA PHE A 14 1.75 -21.16 -1.25
C PHE A 14 0.45 -20.54 -0.70
N VAL A 15 -0.59 -21.36 -0.49
CA VAL A 15 -1.87 -20.91 0.06
C VAL A 15 -1.69 -20.36 1.47
N ALA A 16 -0.91 -21.03 2.33
CA ALA A 16 -0.66 -20.56 3.70
C ALA A 16 0.00 -19.17 3.74
N VAL A 17 0.99 -18.93 2.89
CA VAL A 17 1.64 -17.61 2.78
C VAL A 17 0.64 -16.55 2.31
N PHE A 18 -0.22 -16.86 1.34
CA PHE A 18 -1.26 -15.94 0.89
C PHE A 18 -2.29 -15.65 2.00
N CYS A 19 -2.70 -16.65 2.78
CA CYS A 19 -3.56 -16.44 3.94
C CYS A 19 -2.95 -15.45 4.93
N VAL A 20 -1.66 -15.58 5.25
CA VAL A 20 -0.95 -14.64 6.14
C VAL A 20 -0.96 -13.21 5.57
N ILE A 21 -0.66 -13.06 4.28
CA ILE A 21 -0.67 -11.74 3.61
C ILE A 21 -2.07 -11.11 3.66
N LEU A 22 -3.12 -11.89 3.37
CA LEU A 22 -4.50 -11.42 3.41
C LEU A 22 -4.93 -11.00 4.81
N THR A 23 -4.51 -11.73 5.85
CA THR A 23 -4.76 -11.33 7.25
C THR A 23 -4.12 -9.99 7.57
N MET A 24 -2.88 -9.74 7.15
CA MET A 24 -2.24 -8.43 7.35
C MET A 24 -2.99 -7.31 6.64
N TYR A 25 -3.52 -7.58 5.44
CA TYR A 25 -4.33 -6.63 4.69
C TYR A 25 -5.64 -6.31 5.43
N GLY A 26 -6.36 -7.33 5.90
CA GLY A 26 -7.60 -7.16 6.67
C GLY A 26 -7.41 -6.44 8.01
N GLY A 27 -6.32 -6.75 8.73
CA GLY A 27 -5.99 -6.10 10.00
C GLY A 27 -5.69 -4.60 9.84
N GLY A 28 -5.05 -4.21 8.74
CA GLY A 28 -4.85 -2.80 8.40
C GLY A 28 -6.19 -2.06 8.27
N PHE A 29 -7.09 -2.53 7.41
CA PHE A 29 -8.39 -1.87 7.21
C PHE A 29 -9.25 -1.80 8.46
N ALA A 30 -9.21 -2.83 9.31
CA ALA A 30 -9.95 -2.83 10.58
C ALA A 30 -9.48 -1.75 11.57
N THR A 31 -8.19 -1.39 11.54
CA THR A 31 -7.59 -0.43 12.47
C THR A 31 -7.58 1.01 11.96
N ILE A 32 -7.77 1.25 10.66
CA ILE A 32 -7.76 2.61 10.08
C ILE A 32 -8.77 3.56 10.75
N PRO A 33 -10.06 3.22 10.98
CA PRO A 33 -11.01 4.15 11.57
C PRO A 33 -10.63 4.56 13.01
N ALA A 34 -10.14 3.61 13.80
CA ALA A 34 -9.63 3.88 15.15
C ALA A 34 -8.38 4.77 15.10
N TYR A 35 -7.42 4.44 14.23
CA TYR A 35 -6.20 5.23 14.03
C TYR A 35 -6.50 6.66 13.58
N LEU A 36 -7.43 6.85 12.64
CA LEU A 36 -7.87 8.17 12.18
C LEU A 36 -8.62 8.92 13.27
N SER A 37 -9.41 8.23 14.10
CA SER A 37 -10.09 8.83 15.25
C SER A 37 -9.09 9.37 16.27
N ASP A 38 -8.03 8.62 16.55
CA ASP A 38 -6.99 9.05 17.48
C ASP A 38 -6.18 10.24 16.94
N LEU A 39 -5.97 10.31 15.62
CA LEU A 39 -5.18 11.37 14.98
C LEU A 39 -5.98 12.66 14.70
N PHE A 40 -7.27 12.55 14.34
CA PHE A 40 -8.10 13.66 13.84
C PHE A 40 -9.37 13.94 14.65
N ARG A 41 -9.63 13.18 15.72
CA ARG A 41 -10.85 13.22 16.55
C ARG A 41 -12.09 12.70 15.80
N THR A 42 -13.04 12.14 16.55
CA THR A 42 -14.22 11.40 16.04
C THR A 42 -15.16 12.18 15.12
N ARG A 43 -15.18 13.52 15.19
CA ARG A 43 -16.20 14.34 14.51
C ARG A 43 -16.16 14.26 12.97
N PHE A 44 -15.00 14.02 12.36
CA PHE A 44 -14.83 13.98 10.90
C PHE A 44 -14.16 12.70 10.38
N VAL A 45 -14.07 11.63 11.19
CA VAL A 45 -13.37 10.38 10.82
C VAL A 45 -13.95 9.77 9.55
N SER A 46 -15.28 9.74 9.40
CA SER A 46 -15.93 9.16 8.21
C SER A 46 -15.59 9.91 6.93
N ALA A 47 -15.50 11.25 6.98
CA ALA A 47 -15.14 12.06 5.81
C ALA A 47 -13.66 11.91 5.44
N ILE A 48 -12.77 11.82 6.44
CA ILE A 48 -11.33 11.62 6.24
C ILE A 48 -11.08 10.19 5.70
N HIS A 49 -11.74 9.19 6.27
CA HIS A 49 -11.67 7.81 5.79
C HIS A 49 -12.13 7.70 4.33
N GLY A 50 -13.20 8.40 3.94
CA GLY A 50 -13.64 8.47 2.54
C GLY A 50 -12.55 8.99 1.59
N ARG A 51 -11.84 10.07 1.97
CA ARG A 51 -10.71 10.59 1.20
C ARG A 51 -9.54 9.58 1.11
N LEU A 52 -9.27 8.87 2.20
CA LEU A 52 -8.27 7.81 2.24
C LEU A 52 -8.63 6.68 1.26
N LEU A 53 -9.90 6.25 1.23
CA LEU A 53 -10.36 5.23 0.28
C LEU A 53 -10.26 5.69 -1.18
N THR A 54 -10.52 6.97 -1.48
CA THR A 54 -10.28 7.52 -2.83
C THR A 54 -8.81 7.46 -3.23
N ALA A 55 -7.90 7.83 -2.31
CA ALA A 55 -6.46 7.72 -2.54
C ALA A 55 -6.04 6.25 -2.73
N TRP A 56 -6.61 5.34 -1.95
CA TRP A 56 -6.38 3.89 -2.07
C TRP A 56 -6.79 3.35 -3.44
N SER A 57 -8.00 3.69 -3.90
CA SER A 57 -8.48 3.31 -5.23
C SER A 57 -7.58 3.85 -6.35
N THR A 58 -7.12 5.09 -6.21
CA THR A 58 -6.18 5.70 -7.17
C THR A 58 -4.87 4.93 -7.22
N ALA A 59 -4.31 4.55 -6.07
CA ALA A 59 -3.11 3.71 -6.01
C ALA A 59 -3.34 2.32 -6.64
N GLY A 60 -4.52 1.72 -6.43
CA GLY A 60 -4.90 0.43 -7.02
C GLY A 60 -4.96 0.45 -8.55
N VAL A 61 -5.35 1.58 -9.16
CA VAL A 61 -5.33 1.77 -10.63
C VAL A 61 -3.92 2.10 -11.12
N LEU A 62 -3.20 2.99 -10.46
CA LEU A 62 -1.88 3.45 -10.90
C LEU A 62 -0.80 2.37 -10.79
N GLY A 63 -0.87 1.47 -9.80
CA GLY A 63 0.13 0.43 -9.59
C GLY A 63 0.33 -0.50 -10.81
N PRO A 64 -0.72 -1.19 -11.29
CA PRO A 64 -0.64 -2.03 -12.48
C PRO A 64 -0.24 -1.23 -13.73
N VAL A 65 -0.77 -0.02 -13.89
CA VAL A 65 -0.48 0.85 -15.03
C VAL A 65 1.01 1.20 -15.08
N LEU A 66 1.59 1.62 -13.95
CA LEU A 66 3.03 1.91 -13.84
C LEU A 66 3.88 0.68 -14.15
N VAL A 67 3.53 -0.47 -13.56
CA VAL A 67 4.24 -1.74 -13.77
C VAL A 67 4.23 -2.14 -15.26
N ASN A 68 3.07 -2.04 -15.92
CA ASN A 68 2.93 -2.39 -17.33
C ASN A 68 3.76 -1.45 -18.21
N TYR A 69 3.67 -0.14 -17.99
CA TYR A 69 4.46 0.84 -18.76
C TYR A 69 5.96 0.65 -18.59
N VAL A 70 6.44 0.43 -17.36
CA VAL A 70 7.87 0.17 -17.10
C VAL A 70 8.32 -1.10 -17.80
N ARG A 71 7.52 -2.17 -17.72
CA ARG A 71 7.82 -3.43 -18.37
C ARG A 71 7.89 -3.29 -19.88
N GLU A 72 6.91 -2.65 -20.51
CA GLU A 72 6.89 -2.39 -21.95
C GLU A 72 8.07 -1.53 -22.39
N TYR A 73 8.40 -0.49 -21.63
CA TYR A 73 9.56 0.36 -21.89
C TYR A 73 10.88 -0.43 -21.88
N GLN A 74 11.05 -1.38 -20.95
CA GLN A 74 12.24 -2.24 -20.89
C GLN A 74 12.28 -3.24 -22.06
N LEU A 75 11.13 -3.82 -22.42
CA LEU A 75 11.02 -4.74 -23.56
C LEU A 75 11.33 -4.04 -24.89
N ALA A 76 10.85 -2.80 -25.08
CA ALA A 76 11.13 -2.00 -26.27
C ALA A 76 12.61 -1.67 -26.45
N ARG A 77 13.40 -1.69 -25.37
CA ARG A 77 14.86 -1.51 -25.37
C ARG A 77 15.64 -2.82 -25.53
N GLY A 78 14.96 -3.94 -25.77
CA GLY A 78 15.58 -5.25 -25.99
C GLY A 78 16.02 -5.98 -24.72
N VAL A 79 15.60 -5.51 -23.53
CA VAL A 79 15.95 -6.15 -22.26
C VAL A 79 15.15 -7.44 -22.09
N ALA A 80 15.82 -8.52 -21.65
CA ALA A 80 15.17 -9.80 -21.43
C ALA A 80 14.04 -9.69 -20.38
N SER A 81 12.92 -10.36 -20.61
CA SER A 81 11.72 -10.29 -19.75
C SER A 81 11.99 -10.55 -18.27
N ALA A 82 12.97 -11.42 -17.95
CA ALA A 82 13.35 -11.71 -16.57
C ALA A 82 13.98 -10.50 -15.86
N GLU A 83 14.77 -9.72 -16.58
CA GLU A 83 15.48 -8.55 -16.04
C GLU A 83 14.55 -7.33 -15.94
N ALA A 84 13.58 -7.21 -16.86
CA ALA A 84 12.51 -6.21 -16.77
C ALA A 84 11.67 -6.35 -15.48
N TYR A 85 11.47 -7.59 -15.00
CA TYR A 85 10.79 -7.85 -13.72
C TYR A 85 11.63 -7.41 -12.52
N ASN A 86 12.95 -7.67 -12.53
CA ASN A 86 13.84 -7.21 -11.46
C ASN A 86 13.81 -5.69 -11.34
N PHE A 87 13.91 -4.98 -12.47
CA PHE A 87 13.83 -3.51 -12.49
C PHE A 87 12.50 -3.00 -11.90
N THR A 88 11.39 -3.63 -12.29
CA THR A 88 10.06 -3.27 -11.77
C THR A 88 9.97 -3.52 -10.26
N MET A 89 10.53 -4.63 -9.76
CA MET A 89 10.57 -4.93 -8.32
C MET A 89 11.37 -3.87 -7.54
N TYR A 90 12.49 -3.38 -8.09
CA TYR A 90 13.26 -2.29 -7.45
C TYR A 90 12.46 -0.98 -7.38
N ILE A 91 11.68 -0.64 -8.41
CA ILE A 91 10.79 0.54 -8.36
C ILE A 91 9.74 0.38 -7.27
N LEU A 92 9.09 -0.79 -7.18
CA LEU A 92 8.09 -1.03 -6.13
C LEU A 92 8.73 -0.98 -4.72
N ALA A 93 9.94 -1.50 -4.56
CA ALA A 93 10.69 -1.40 -3.31
C ALA A 93 11.02 0.07 -2.96
N ALA A 94 11.42 0.89 -3.93
CA ALA A 94 11.66 2.31 -3.73
C ALA A 94 10.38 3.05 -3.32
N LEU A 95 9.25 2.77 -3.98
CA LEU A 95 7.94 3.34 -3.62
C LEU A 95 7.52 2.94 -2.20
N LEU A 96 7.80 1.71 -1.78
CA LEU A 96 7.54 1.26 -0.41
C LEU A 96 8.37 2.05 0.62
N LEU A 97 9.65 2.29 0.34
CA LEU A 97 10.52 3.09 1.22
C LEU A 97 10.03 4.54 1.32
N VAL A 98 9.59 5.13 0.21
CA VAL A 98 8.97 6.47 0.23
C VAL A 98 7.69 6.45 1.05
N GLY A 99 6.81 5.48 0.84
CA GLY A 99 5.58 5.33 1.62
C GLY A 99 5.84 5.17 3.12
N PHE A 100 6.86 4.40 3.49
CA PHE A 100 7.30 4.24 4.88
C PHE A 100 7.81 5.55 5.48
N ALA A 101 8.64 6.30 4.74
CA ALA A 101 9.13 7.61 5.17
C ALA A 101 7.97 8.62 5.34
N CYS A 102 7.01 8.64 4.41
CA CYS A 102 5.79 9.44 4.54
C CYS A 102 4.98 9.04 5.77
N ASN A 103 4.86 7.74 6.07
CA ASN A 103 4.16 7.26 7.26
C ASN A 103 4.84 7.73 8.56
N LEU A 104 6.17 7.76 8.61
CA LEU A 104 6.91 8.31 9.76
C LEU A 104 6.72 9.83 9.95
N ALA A 105 6.39 10.56 8.87
CA ALA A 105 6.12 11.99 8.93
C ALA A 105 4.70 12.32 9.40
N VAL A 106 3.79 11.33 9.46
CA VAL A 106 2.42 11.52 9.98
C VAL A 106 2.50 11.80 11.47
N ARG A 107 1.98 12.97 11.88
CA ARG A 107 1.93 13.41 13.28
C ARG A 107 0.49 13.76 13.67
N PRO A 108 0.14 13.68 14.97
CA PRO A 108 -1.13 14.17 15.47
C PRO A 108 -1.38 15.62 15.05
N VAL A 109 -2.60 15.94 14.65
CA VAL A 109 -2.94 17.32 14.26
C VAL A 109 -2.82 18.24 15.48
N ALA A 110 -2.22 19.42 15.28
CA ALA A 110 -1.98 20.37 16.36
C ALA A 110 -3.28 20.86 17.02
N GLU A 111 -3.24 21.04 18.34
CA GLU A 111 -4.45 21.30 19.13
C GLU A 111 -5.25 22.54 18.71
N LYS A 112 -4.58 23.52 18.10
CA LYS A 112 -5.19 24.73 17.56
C LYS A 112 -6.21 24.52 16.44
N TYR A 113 -6.18 23.36 15.76
CA TYR A 113 -7.19 22.98 14.75
C TYR A 113 -8.31 22.13 15.34
N PHE A 114 -8.20 21.71 16.61
CA PHE A 114 -9.35 21.27 17.36
C PHE A 114 -10.13 22.52 17.72
N THR A 115 -11.17 22.84 16.95
CA THR A 115 -12.06 23.94 17.29
C THR A 115 -12.62 23.70 18.69
N THR A 116 -12.14 24.45 19.68
CA THR A 116 -12.89 24.72 20.90
C THR A 116 -14.07 25.60 20.50
N GLY A 117 -15.25 25.01 20.45
CA GLY A 117 -16.50 25.72 20.23
C GLY A 117 -17.59 24.76 19.76
N ALA A 118 -18.77 24.71 20.35
CA ALA A 118 -19.35 25.38 21.51
C ALA A 118 -20.62 24.56 21.85
N ALA A 119 -21.00 24.52 23.13
CA ALA A 119 -22.31 24.11 23.68
C ALA A 119 -23.00 22.87 23.08
#